data_AF-A0A498DHF5-F1
#
_entry.id   AF-A0A498DHF5-F1
#
_cell.length_a   1.000
_cell.length_b   1.000
_cell.length_c   1.000
_cell.angle_alpha   90.00
_cell.angle_beta   90.00
_cell.angle_gamma   90.00
#
_symmetry.space_group_name_H-M   'P 1'
#
loop_
_entity.id
_entity.type
_entity.pdbx_description
1 polymer ?
#
loop_
_entity_poly.entity_id
_entity_poly.type
_entity_poly.pdbx_seq_one_letter_code
_entity_poly.pdbx_strand_id
1 'polypeptide(L)'
;MFFRWFATVLLSSMVFVMASAPAMAEVKSSTDKIVGAFMELDADASESISFEEYKAMVDQRAKTRFKEMDANRDGQVTDEEYRRFWAENKARWYRLQR
;
A
#
# COMPACT_ATOMS: atom_id res chain seq x y z
N MET A 1 -22.04 -79.42 -2.78
CA MET A 1 -22.39 -79.08 -4.18
C MET A 1 -22.53 -77.56 -4.24
N PHE A 2 -21.42 -76.84 -4.45
CA PHE A 2 -21.01 -76.23 -5.74
C PHE A 2 -21.91 -75.07 -6.18
N PHE A 3 -21.51 -73.83 -5.85
CA PHE A 3 -21.45 -72.77 -6.85
C PHE A 3 -20.42 -71.71 -6.43
N ARG A 4 -19.24 -71.78 -7.05
CA ARG A 4 -18.20 -70.75 -7.00
C ARG A 4 -18.58 -69.70 -8.05
N TRP A 5 -18.76 -68.45 -7.66
CA TRP A 5 -18.68 -67.34 -8.62
C TRP A 5 -17.27 -66.75 -8.57
N PHE A 6 -16.69 -66.71 -9.76
CA PHE A 6 -15.38 -66.21 -10.11
C PHE A 6 -15.30 -64.67 -10.03
N ALA A 7 -14.07 -64.16 -9.90
CA ALA A 7 -13.55 -62.95 -10.57
C ALA A 7 -14.18 -61.59 -10.17
N THR A 8 -13.51 -60.46 -10.01
CA THR A 8 -12.16 -60.00 -10.36
C THR A 8 -11.96 -58.62 -9.73
N VAL A 9 -10.71 -58.31 -9.44
CA VAL A 9 -10.14 -57.01 -9.08
C VAL A 9 -10.49 -55.91 -10.08
N LEU A 10 -10.96 -54.74 -9.60
CA LEU A 10 -10.82 -53.39 -10.22
C LEU A 10 -10.94 -52.36 -9.07
N LEU A 11 -9.86 -51.82 -8.52
CA LEU A 11 -9.05 -50.70 -9.02
C LEU A 11 -9.84 -49.37 -9.14
N SER A 12 -9.39 -48.36 -8.39
CA SER A 12 -9.68 -46.92 -8.54
C SER A 12 -11.07 -46.48 -8.08
N SER A 13 -11.23 -45.56 -7.12
CA SER A 13 -10.79 -44.18 -7.20
C SER A 13 -10.47 -43.64 -5.79
N MET A 14 -9.19 -43.40 -5.52
CA MET A 14 -8.59 -42.08 -5.71
C MET A 14 -9.11 -41.09 -4.66
N VAL A 15 -8.35 -41.07 -3.56
CA VAL A 15 -8.20 -39.95 -2.63
C VAL A 15 -8.28 -38.65 -3.42
N PHE A 16 -9.33 -37.86 -3.19
CA PHE A 16 -9.37 -36.47 -3.62
C PHE A 16 -8.35 -35.71 -2.75
N VAL A 17 -7.09 -35.75 -3.18
CA VAL A 17 -6.02 -34.96 -2.60
C VAL A 17 -6.46 -33.51 -2.72
N MET A 18 -6.77 -32.89 -1.58
CA MET A 18 -6.88 -31.45 -1.49
C MET A 18 -5.55 -30.86 -1.97
N ALA A 19 -5.56 -30.35 -3.19
CA ALA A 19 -4.48 -29.51 -3.67
C ALA A 19 -4.57 -28.19 -2.91
N SER A 20 -3.91 -28.12 -1.76
CA SER A 20 -3.49 -26.85 -1.18
C SER A 20 -2.44 -26.25 -2.11
N ALA A 21 -2.90 -25.62 -3.20
CA ALA A 21 -2.04 -24.82 -4.04
C ALA A 21 -1.47 -23.71 -3.14
N PRO A 22 -0.14 -23.52 -3.08
CA PRO A 22 0.40 -22.33 -2.44
C PRO A 22 -0.17 -21.14 -3.21
N ALA A 23 -0.90 -20.27 -2.52
CA ALA A 23 -1.28 -18.98 -3.05
C ALA A 23 0.01 -18.26 -3.45
N MET A 24 0.34 -18.30 -4.74
CA MET A 24 1.48 -17.58 -5.28
C MET A 24 1.14 -16.11 -5.09
N ALA A 25 1.74 -15.50 -4.06
CA ALA A 25 1.58 -14.09 -3.79
C ALA A 25 1.97 -13.31 -5.05
N GLU A 26 0.96 -12.74 -5.72
CA GLU A 26 1.14 -11.99 -6.95
C GLU A 26 2.08 -10.81 -6.68
N VAL A 27 3.13 -10.68 -7.49
CA VAL A 27 4.08 -9.57 -7.37
C VAL A 27 3.38 -8.30 -7.83
N LYS A 28 2.90 -7.49 -6.87
CA LYS A 28 2.25 -6.20 -7.12
C LYS A 28 3.10 -5.31 -8.02
N SER A 29 2.48 -4.80 -9.08
CA SER A 29 3.06 -3.80 -9.98
C SER A 29 3.40 -2.51 -9.24
N SER A 30 4.28 -1.69 -9.81
CA SER A 30 4.55 -0.33 -9.31
C SER A 30 3.28 0.51 -9.23
N THR A 31 2.36 0.33 -10.19
CA THR A 31 1.05 0.99 -10.17
C THR A 31 0.22 0.53 -8.98
N ASP A 32 0.17 -0.77 -8.71
CA ASP A 32 -0.63 -1.34 -7.61
C ASP A 32 -0.14 -0.88 -6.25
N LYS A 33 1.17 -0.62 -6.11
CA LYS A 33 1.73 -0.04 -4.89
C LYS A 33 1.26 1.40 -4.69
N ILE A 34 1.24 2.21 -5.75
CA ILE A 34 0.77 3.59 -5.71
C ILE A 34 -0.74 3.62 -5.43
N VAL A 35 -1.52 2.78 -6.11
CA VAL A 35 -2.96 2.65 -5.88
C VAL A 35 -3.21 2.18 -4.45
N GLY A 36 -2.48 1.18 -3.95
CA GLY A 36 -2.60 0.73 -2.57
C GLY A 36 -2.37 1.86 -1.56
N ALA A 37 -1.30 2.63 -1.72
CA ALA A 37 -1.02 3.79 -0.88
C ALA A 37 -2.05 4.92 -1.03
N PHE A 38 -2.70 5.04 -2.19
CA PHE A 38 -3.78 6.01 -2.41
C PHE A 38 -5.09 5.56 -1.73
N MET A 39 -5.39 4.26 -1.79
CA MET A 39 -6.57 3.66 -1.15
C MET A 39 -6.45 3.61 0.38
N GLU A 40 -5.28 3.82 0.97
CA GLU A 40 -5.15 4.07 2.42
C GLU A 40 -5.89 5.33 2.89
N LEU A 41 -6.29 6.21 1.97
CA LEU A 41 -7.10 7.39 2.26
C LEU A 41 -8.60 7.10 2.39
N ASP A 42 -9.06 5.94 1.92
CA ASP A 42 -10.46 5.50 1.94
C ASP A 42 -10.83 5.14 3.37
N ALA A 43 -11.37 6.12 4.10
CA ALA A 43 -11.66 5.99 5.51
C ALA A 43 -13.01 5.30 5.73
N ASP A 44 -13.93 5.45 4.77
CA ASP A 44 -15.27 4.87 4.83
C ASP A 44 -15.39 3.50 4.14
N ALA A 45 -14.29 3.01 3.54
CA ALA A 45 -14.21 1.75 2.81
C ALA A 45 -15.21 1.68 1.64
N SER A 46 -15.43 2.82 0.97
CA SER A 46 -16.31 2.92 -0.21
C SER A 46 -15.68 2.39 -1.49
N GLU A 47 -14.43 1.92 -1.44
CA GLU A 47 -13.60 1.54 -2.59
C GLU A 47 -13.32 2.73 -3.53
N SER A 48 -13.52 3.95 -3.05
CA SER A 48 -13.28 5.19 -3.78
C SER A 48 -12.79 6.28 -2.84
N ILE A 49 -12.06 7.26 -3.36
CA ILE A 49 -11.63 8.41 -2.56
C ILE A 49 -12.55 9.59 -2.86
N SER A 50 -13.30 10.03 -1.85
CA SER A 50 -14.11 11.23 -1.92
C SER A 50 -13.24 12.50 -1.95
N PHE A 51 -13.83 13.61 -2.40
CA PHE A 51 -13.16 14.91 -2.36
C PHE A 51 -12.77 15.32 -0.94
N GLU A 52 -13.59 14.97 0.05
CA GLU A 52 -13.38 15.33 1.45
C GLU A 52 -12.19 14.57 2.06
N GLU A 53 -12.07 13.28 1.78
CA GLU A 53 -10.92 12.46 2.21
C GLU A 53 -9.63 12.93 1.55
N TYR A 54 -9.66 13.18 0.24
CA TYR A 54 -8.52 13.74 -0.48
C TYR A 54 -8.12 15.10 0.11
N LYS A 55 -9.09 15.98 0.35
CA LYS A 55 -8.86 17.30 0.95
C LYS A 55 -8.27 17.18 2.35
N ALA A 56 -8.77 16.27 3.18
CA ALA A 56 -8.24 16.05 4.52
C ALA A 56 -6.76 15.66 4.47
N MET A 57 -6.37 14.77 3.57
CA MET A 57 -4.97 14.42 3.34
C MET A 57 -4.14 15.62 2.90
N VAL A 58 -4.62 16.42 1.93
CA VAL A 58 -3.92 17.62 1.47
C VAL A 58 -3.74 18.61 2.61
N ASP A 59 -4.79 18.88 3.36
CA ASP A 59 -4.79 19.85 4.47
C ASP A 59 -3.82 19.41 5.57
N GLN A 60 -3.77 18.11 5.92
CA GLN A 60 -2.80 17.59 6.88
C GLN A 60 -1.36 17.76 6.39
N ARG A 61 -1.07 17.39 5.14
CA ARG A 61 0.27 17.53 4.55
C ARG A 61 0.69 19.00 4.46
N ALA A 62 -0.23 19.88 4.07
CA ALA A 62 0.00 21.31 4.00
C ALA A 62 0.31 21.89 5.38
N LYS A 63 -0.45 21.53 6.42
CA LYS A 63 -0.21 21.96 7.81
C LYS A 63 1.15 21.52 8.32
N THR A 64 1.54 20.25 8.08
CA THR A 64 2.86 19.76 8.50
C THR A 64 3.98 20.54 7.83
N ARG A 65 3.92 20.71 6.51
CA ARG A 65 4.92 21.48 5.76
C ARG A 65 4.97 22.94 6.19
N PHE A 66 3.81 23.55 6.42
CA PHE A 66 3.74 24.94 6.88
C PHE A 66 4.45 25.11 8.22
N LYS A 67 4.19 24.21 9.19
CA LYS A 67 4.88 24.22 10.49
C LYS A 67 6.39 24.01 10.41
N GLU A 68 6.87 23.32 9.38
CA GLU A 68 8.31 23.18 9.15
C GLU A 68 8.94 24.45 8.56
N MET A 69 8.15 25.27 7.85
CA MET A 69 8.61 26.53 7.27
C MET A 69 8.49 27.70 8.25
N ASP A 70 7.36 27.80 8.95
CA ASP A 70 7.05 28.82 9.97
C ASP A 70 7.86 28.53 11.24
N ALA A 71 9.08 29.04 11.26
CA ALA A 71 10.06 28.71 12.29
C ALA A 71 9.76 29.44 13.60
N ASN A 72 9.23 30.66 13.52
CA ASN A 72 8.88 31.48 14.67
C ASN A 72 7.48 31.18 15.23
N ARG A 73 6.64 30.42 14.49
CA ARG A 73 5.28 29.99 14.85
C ARG A 73 4.31 31.17 14.97
N ASP A 74 4.48 32.19 14.16
CA ASP A 74 3.59 33.35 14.14
C ASP A 74 2.39 33.18 13.19
N GLY A 75 2.32 32.06 12.48
CA GLY A 75 1.25 31.76 11.53
C GLY A 75 1.48 32.33 10.14
N GLN A 76 2.67 32.89 9.87
CA GLN A 76 3.10 33.36 8.57
C GLN A 76 4.44 32.72 8.19
N VAL A 77 4.77 32.74 6.90
CA VAL A 77 6.10 32.33 6.43
C VAL A 77 6.69 33.51 5.71
N THR A 78 7.75 34.05 6.28
CA THR A 78 8.53 35.12 5.67
C THR A 78 9.43 34.59 4.56
N ASP A 79 9.94 35.50 3.72
CA ASP A 79 10.89 35.15 2.68
C ASP A 79 12.20 34.59 3.27
N GLU A 80 12.65 35.11 4.42
CA GLU A 80 13.83 34.62 5.14
C GLU A 80 13.63 33.18 5.62
N GLU A 81 12.50 32.90 6.25
CA GLU A 81 12.13 31.55 6.71
C GLU A 81 12.07 30.56 5.54
N TYR A 82 11.44 30.96 4.44
CA TYR A 82 11.35 30.13 3.25
C TYR A 82 12.74 29.84 2.66
N ARG A 83 13.61 30.85 2.54
CA ARG A 83 14.99 30.65 2.05
C ARG A 83 15.79 29.70 2.92
N ARG A 84 15.70 29.84 4.26
CA ARG A 84 16.38 28.96 5.22
C ARG A 84 15.89 27.51 5.08
N PHE A 85 14.57 27.31 5.09
CA PHE A 85 13.96 25.99 4.86
C PHE A 85 14.46 25.34 3.56
N TRP A 86 14.55 26.10 2.46
CA TRP A 86 15.07 25.59 1.20
C TRP A 86 16.56 25.27 1.23
N ALA A 87 17.39 26.08 1.87
CA ALA A 87 18.82 25.82 2.01
C ALA A 87 19.08 24.51 2.76
N GLU A 88 18.36 24.28 3.86
CA GLU A 88 18.45 23.06 4.68
C GLU A 88 17.97 21.83 3.92
N ASN A 89 16.80 21.92 3.27
CA ASN A 89 16.27 20.82 2.47
C ASN A 89 17.18 20.47 1.30
N LYS A 90 17.68 21.47 0.57
CA LYS A 90 18.61 21.30 -0.54
C LYS A 90 19.91 20.61 -0.09
N ALA A 91 20.46 21.01 1.06
CA ALA A 91 21.63 20.37 1.64
C ALA A 91 21.37 18.88 1.97
N ARG A 92 20.16 18.52 2.40
CA ARG A 92 19.75 17.13 2.66
C ARG A 92 19.80 16.28 1.38
N TRP A 93 19.28 16.80 0.27
CA TRP A 93 19.25 16.09 -1.02
C TRP A 93 20.65 15.89 -1.61
N TYR A 94 21.49 16.93 -1.61
CA TYR A 94 22.84 16.82 -2.18
C TYR A 94 23.82 16.04 -1.29
N ARG A 95 23.53 15.86 0.01
CA ARG A 95 24.36 15.03 0.90
C ARG A 95 24.22 13.53 0.61
N LEU A 96 23.09 13.09 0.03
CA LEU A 96 22.84 11.69 -0.32
C LEU A 96 23.50 11.27 -1.65
N GLN A 97 23.99 12.22 -2.44
CA GLN A 97 24.61 11.97 -3.76
C GLN A 97 26.15 11.91 -3.71
N ARG A 98 26.76 11.77 -2.54
CA ARG A 98 28.22 11.76 -2.36
C ARG A 98 28.71 10.47 -1.71
#